data_AF-A0A534NVB1-F1
#
_entry.id   AF-A0A534NVB1-F1
#
_cell.length_a   1.000
_cell.length_b   1.000
_cell.length_c   1.000
_cell.angle_alpha   90.00
_cell.angle_beta   90.00
_cell.angle_gamma   90.00
#
_symmetry.space_group_name_H-M   'P 1'
#
loop_
_entity.id
_entity.type
_entity.pdbx_description
1 polymer ?
#
loop_
_entity_poly.entity_id
_entity_poly.type
_entity_poly.pdbx_seq_one_letter_code
_entity_poly.pdbx_strand_id
1 'polypeptide(L)'
;MQNAIDRLVDSGEPVVVWGVGTHTARLLETSRLRKANIRAFVDSNANYHGKELAGVPILPPDVLRQRTEPVLISSRVFQKEIAAQIRQQLRCQNPIILLYPG
;
A
#
# COMPACT_ATOMS: atom_id res chain seq x y z
N MET A 1 1.83 6.42 -13.23
CA MET A 1 1.58 5.13 -12.56
C MET A 1 2.75 4.16 -12.73
N GLN A 2 3.10 3.75 -13.96
CA GLN A 2 4.21 2.80 -14.22
C GLN A 2 5.52 3.20 -13.53
N ASN A 3 5.94 4.46 -13.70
CA ASN A 3 7.20 4.96 -13.13
C ASN A 3 7.35 4.83 -11.60
N ALA A 4 6.26 4.95 -10.83
CA ALA A 4 6.35 4.86 -9.37
C ALA A 4 6.53 3.40 -8.91
N ILE A 5 5.78 2.48 -9.55
CA ILE A 5 5.88 1.04 -9.30
C ILE A 5 7.24 0.52 -9.78
N ASP A 6 7.71 0.95 -10.94
CA ASP A 6 9.01 0.53 -11.47
C ASP A 6 10.15 0.97 -10.55
N ARG A 7 10.17 2.23 -10.10
CA ARG A 7 11.15 2.72 -9.12
C ARG A 7 11.13 1.94 -7.82
N LEU A 8 9.94 1.58 -7.34
CA LEU A 8 9.77 0.80 -6.11
C LEU A 8 10.33 -0.62 -6.26
N VAL A 9 10.11 -1.24 -7.42
CA VAL A 9 10.65 -2.56 -7.73
C VAL A 9 12.17 -2.49 -7.90
N ASP A 10 12.66 -1.47 -8.60
CA ASP A 10 14.08 -1.29 -8.89
C ASP A 10 14.89 -0.95 -7.63
N SER A 11 14.30 -0.24 -6.66
CA SER A 11 14.97 0.04 -5.37
C SER A 11 15.10 -1.22 -4.49
N GLY A 12 14.17 -2.18 -4.63
CA GLY A 12 14.09 -3.36 -3.78
C GLY A 12 13.77 -3.07 -2.31
N GLU A 13 13.49 -1.82 -1.97
CA GLU A 13 13.19 -1.39 -0.61
C GLU A 13 11.87 -2.00 -0.12
N PRO A 14 11.79 -2.37 1.17
CA PRO A 14 10.58 -2.95 1.73
C PRO A 14 9.45 -1.92 1.71
N VAL A 15 8.23 -2.36 1.36
CA VAL A 15 7.08 -1.47 1.19
C VAL A 15 5.81 -2.07 1.78
N VAL A 16 4.94 -1.20 2.28
CA VAL A 16 3.55 -1.55 2.62
C VAL A 16 2.64 -1.02 1.53
N VAL A 17 1.70 -1.84 1.05
CA VAL A 17 0.70 -1.41 0.07
C VAL A 17 -0.64 -1.22 0.76
N TRP A 18 -1.17 0.00 0.74
CA TRP A 18 -2.50 0.30 1.25
C TRP A 18 -3.55 0.17 0.15
N GLY A 19 -4.52 -0.71 0.36
CA GLY A 19 -5.63 -1.01 -0.54
C GLY A 19 -5.48 -2.41 -1.15
N VAL A 20 -6.49 -3.25 -0.97
CA VAL A 20 -6.48 -4.66 -1.46
C VAL A 20 -7.60 -4.99 -2.44
N GLY A 21 -8.35 -3.98 -2.89
CA GLY A 21 -9.47 -4.16 -3.81
C GLY A 21 -9.05 -4.54 -5.24
N THR A 22 -10.04 -4.64 -6.13
CA THR A 22 -9.87 -5.01 -7.56
C THR A 22 -8.78 -4.20 -8.26
N HIS A 23 -8.60 -2.94 -7.87
CA HIS A 23 -7.54 -2.10 -8.43
C HIS A 23 -6.13 -2.65 -8.13
N THR A 24 -5.85 -3.01 -6.88
CA THR A 24 -4.56 -3.58 -6.46
C THR A 24 -4.35 -4.96 -7.08
N ALA A 25 -5.39 -5.80 -7.12
CA ALA A 25 -5.33 -7.11 -7.79
C ALA A 25 -4.92 -6.96 -9.26
N ARG A 26 -5.57 -6.02 -9.99
CA ARG A 26 -5.21 -5.71 -11.37
C ARG A 26 -3.77 -5.23 -11.49
N LEU A 27 -3.29 -4.34 -10.60
CA LEU A 27 -1.90 -3.89 -10.62
C LEU A 27 -0.89 -5.04 -10.40
N LEU A 28 -1.20 -6.00 -9.53
CA LEU A 28 -0.35 -7.16 -9.31
C LEU A 28 -0.24 -8.06 -10.56
N GLU A 29 -1.29 -8.10 -11.38
CA GLU A 29 -1.33 -8.88 -12.62
C GLU A 29 -0.73 -8.14 -13.82
N THR A 30 -1.02 -6.84 -13.95
CA THR A 30 -0.70 -6.06 -15.15
C THR A 30 0.54 -5.18 -15.01
N SER A 31 1.23 -5.21 -13.88
CA SER A 31 2.43 -4.39 -13.64
C SER A 31 3.52 -5.16 -12.90
N ARG A 32 4.67 -4.50 -12.68
CA ARG A 32 5.78 -5.07 -11.90
C ARG A 32 5.53 -5.06 -10.38
N LEU A 33 4.39 -4.57 -9.90
CA LEU A 33 4.09 -4.48 -8.45
C LEU A 33 4.29 -5.81 -7.71
N ARG A 34 3.94 -6.95 -8.33
CA ARG A 34 4.15 -8.29 -7.75
C ARG A 34 5.63 -8.63 -7.49
N LYS A 35 6.56 -7.92 -8.12
CA LYS A 35 8.01 -8.07 -7.94
C LYS A 35 8.57 -7.13 -6.86
N ALA A 36 7.77 -6.21 -6.33
CA ALA A 36 8.21 -5.33 -5.25
C ALA A 36 8.38 -6.12 -3.94
N ASN A 37 9.21 -5.62 -3.04
CA ASN A 37 9.44 -6.20 -1.72
C ASN A 37 8.27 -5.84 -0.77
N ILE A 38 7.07 -6.34 -1.09
CA ILE A 38 5.86 -6.05 -0.33
C ILE A 38 5.90 -6.83 0.99
N ARG A 39 5.94 -6.10 2.10
CA ARG A 39 6.00 -6.70 3.44
C ARG A 39 4.64 -6.88 4.10
N ALA A 40 3.66 -6.08 3.72
CA ALA A 40 2.26 -6.32 4.06
C ALA A 40 1.34 -5.54 3.11
N PHE A 41 0.11 -6.00 3.04
CA PHE A 41 -1.01 -5.21 2.60
C PHE A 41 -1.74 -4.62 3.82
N VAL A 42 -2.29 -3.43 3.67
CA VAL A 42 -3.12 -2.77 4.69
C VAL A 42 -4.41 -2.31 4.04
N ASP A 43 -5.54 -2.46 4.73
CA ASP A 43 -6.82 -1.92 4.28
C ASP A 43 -7.68 -1.52 5.49
N SER A 44 -8.53 -0.50 5.36
CA SER A 44 -9.45 -0.10 6.43
C SER A 44 -10.65 -1.04 6.56
N ASN A 45 -10.96 -1.82 5.51
CA ASN A 45 -12.05 -2.77 5.54
C ASN A 45 -11.64 -4.06 6.28
N ALA A 46 -12.18 -4.23 7.48
CA ALA A 46 -11.89 -5.36 8.37
C ALA A 46 -12.20 -6.73 7.76
N ASN A 47 -13.07 -6.81 6.74
CA ASN A 47 -13.37 -8.06 6.05
C ASN A 47 -12.17 -8.68 5.33
N TYR A 48 -11.10 -7.91 5.12
CA TYR A 48 -9.85 -8.42 4.53
C TYR A 48 -8.80 -8.82 5.57
N HIS A 49 -8.93 -8.39 6.82
CA HIS A 49 -7.89 -8.63 7.83
C HIS A 49 -7.74 -10.12 8.12
N GLY A 50 -6.50 -10.56 8.29
CA GLY A 50 -6.18 -11.99 8.51
C GLY A 50 -6.22 -12.84 7.25
N LYS A 51 -6.59 -12.27 6.10
CA LYS A 51 -6.43 -12.91 4.78
C LYS A 51 -5.07 -12.55 4.19
N GLU A 52 -4.76 -13.17 3.07
CA GLU A 52 -3.56 -12.89 2.29
C GLU A 52 -3.91 -12.44 0.87
N LEU A 53 -3.06 -11.59 0.29
CA LEU A 53 -3.08 -11.23 -1.11
C LEU A 53 -1.71 -11.57 -1.70
N ALA A 54 -1.69 -12.42 -2.73
CA ALA A 54 -0.45 -12.91 -3.36
C ALA A 54 0.57 -13.53 -2.36
N GLY A 55 0.09 -14.21 -1.31
CA GLY A 55 0.91 -14.82 -0.27
C GLY A 55 1.49 -13.83 0.76
N VAL A 56 0.98 -12.59 0.79
CA VAL A 56 1.38 -11.54 1.73
C VAL A 56 0.18 -11.18 2.62
N PRO A 57 0.36 -11.03 3.95
CA PRO A 57 -0.75 -10.79 4.87
C PRO A 57 -1.40 -9.42 4.66
N ILE A 58 -2.72 -9.39 4.88
CA ILE A 58 -3.53 -8.16 4.93
C ILE A 58 -3.81 -7.82 6.39
N LEU A 59 -3.36 -6.62 6.79
CA LEU A 59 -3.32 -6.17 8.17
C LEU A 59 -4.21 -4.93 8.40
N PRO A 60 -4.65 -4.68 9.65
CA PRO A 60 -5.32 -3.44 10.00
C PRO A 60 -4.38 -2.23 9.92
N PRO A 61 -4.89 -1.01 9.68
CA PRO A 61 -4.06 0.19 9.55
C PRO A 61 -3.18 0.52 10.76
N ASP A 62 -3.61 0.15 11.97
CA ASP A 62 -2.89 0.44 13.20
C ASP A 62 -1.48 -0.17 13.24
N VAL A 63 -1.21 -1.23 12.47
CA VAL A 63 0.13 -1.83 12.37
C VAL A 63 1.17 -0.85 11.86
N LEU A 64 0.77 0.18 11.11
CA LEU A 64 1.69 1.20 10.61
C LEU A 64 2.36 2.00 11.72
N ARG A 65 1.79 2.06 12.94
CA ARG A 65 2.44 2.75 14.07
C ARG A 65 3.74 2.08 14.52
N GLN A 66 3.92 0.81 14.18
CA GLN A 66 5.09 0.01 14.56
C GLN A 66 6.04 -0.23 13.37
N ARG A 67 5.82 0.49 12.27
CA ARG A 67 6.48 0.27 10.99
C ARG A 67 7.03 1.56 10.44
N THR A 68 8.15 1.49 9.73
CA THR A 68 8.83 2.66 9.16
C THR A 68 8.89 2.61 7.64
N GLU A 69 8.52 1.46 7.04
CA GLU A 69 8.52 1.28 5.59
C GLU A 69 7.60 2.29 4.89
N PRO A 70 7.95 2.73 3.67
CA PRO A 70 7.06 3.54 2.85
C PRO A 70 5.72 2.85 2.61
N VAL A 71 4.67 3.66 2.50
CA VAL A 71 3.29 3.23 2.21
C VAL A 71 2.92 3.65 0.78
N LEU A 72 2.75 2.67 -0.10
CA LEU A 72 2.18 2.86 -1.42
C LEU A 72 0.65 2.86 -1.33
N ILE A 73 0.00 3.95 -1.71
CA ILE A 73 -1.47 4.01 -1.73
C ILE A 73 -1.99 3.53 -3.08
N SER A 74 -2.57 2.32 -3.08
CA SER A 74 -3.15 1.63 -4.23
C SER A 74 -4.68 1.80 -4.28
N SER A 75 -5.13 3.05 -4.18
CA SER A 75 -6.54 3.41 -4.32
C SER A 75 -6.65 4.78 -4.96
N ARG A 76 -7.25 4.86 -6.15
CA ARG A 76 -7.41 6.14 -6.86
C ARG A 76 -8.42 7.05 -6.16
N VAL A 77 -9.59 6.50 -5.82
CA VAL A 77 -10.72 7.26 -5.27
C VAL A 77 -10.40 7.76 -3.87
N PHE A 78 -9.81 6.90 -3.03
CA PHE A 78 -9.58 7.20 -1.62
C PHE A 78 -8.15 7.67 -1.33
N GLN A 79 -7.34 7.99 -2.34
CA GLN A 79 -5.92 8.29 -2.16
C GLN A 79 -5.68 9.40 -1.13
N LYS A 80 -6.42 10.50 -1.26
CA LYS A 80 -6.29 11.69 -0.40
C LYS A 80 -6.76 11.39 1.03
N GLU A 81 -7.87 10.67 1.15
CA GLU A 81 -8.43 10.29 2.45
C GLU A 81 -7.52 9.33 3.20
N ILE A 82 -6.93 8.34 2.51
CA ILE A 82 -5.94 7.42 3.09
C ILE A 82 -4.68 8.18 3.53
N ALA A 83 -4.17 9.11 2.69
CA ALA A 83 -3.02 9.92 3.07
C ALA A 83 -3.31 10.78 4.31
N ALA A 84 -4.51 11.37 4.39
CA ALA A 84 -4.96 12.11 5.57
C ALA A 84 -5.11 11.18 6.79
N GLN A 85 -5.67 9.98 6.63
CA GLN A 85 -5.79 8.98 7.69
C GLN A 85 -4.42 8.60 8.27
N ILE A 86 -3.42 8.33 7.41
CA ILE A 86 -2.05 8.01 7.85
C ILE A 86 -1.47 9.15 8.71
N ARG A 87 -1.63 10.40 8.27
CA ARG A 87 -1.01 11.56 8.93
C ARG A 87 -1.77 12.10 10.14
N GLN A 88 -3.09 12.19 10.04
CA GLN A 88 -3.93 12.88 11.02
C GLN A 88 -4.51 11.93 12.06
N GLN A 89 -4.99 10.75 11.63
CA GLN A 89 -5.65 9.79 12.52
C GLN A 89 -4.63 8.82 13.13
N LEU A 90 -3.82 8.18 12.30
CA LEU A 90 -2.80 7.22 12.76
C LEU A 90 -1.56 7.91 13.31
N ARG A 91 -1.30 9.15 12.89
CA ARG A 91 -0.11 9.97 13.22
C ARG A 91 1.21 9.27 12.86
N CYS A 92 1.18 8.50 11.78
CA CYS A 92 2.32 7.78 11.25
C CYS A 92 3.19 8.68 10.35
N GLN A 93 4.50 8.54 10.47
CA GLN A 93 5.48 9.32 9.70
C GLN A 93 6.02 8.58 8.47
N ASN A 94 5.55 7.37 8.18
CA ASN A 94 5.96 6.58 7.02
C ASN A 94 5.94 7.42 5.74
N PRO A 95 6.98 7.37 4.89
CA PRO A 95 6.91 8.03 3.58
C PRO A 95 5.69 7.54 2.80
N ILE A 96 4.97 8.45 2.13
CA ILE A 96 3.79 8.09 1.34
C ILE A 96 4.16 8.14 -0.14
N ILE A 97 3.86 7.07 -0.86
CA ILE A 97 4.03 6.96 -2.30
C ILE A 97 2.64 6.99 -2.94
N LEU A 98 2.39 8.00 -3.79
CA LEU A 98 1.13 8.19 -4.48
C LEU A 98 1.23 7.67 -5.92
N LEU A 99 0.22 6.93 -6.38
CA LEU A 99 0.16 6.43 -7.76
C LEU A 99 -0.46 7.44 -8.73
N TYR A 100 -1.32 8.32 -8.21
CA TYR A 100 -2.12 9.25 -8.98
C TYR A 100 -1.78 10.70 -8.62
N PRO A 101 -1.72 11.60 -9.61
CA PRO A 101 -1.63 13.03 -9.32
C PRO A 101 -2.86 13.49 -8.52
N GLY A 102 -2.63 14.48 -7.65
CA GLY A 102 -3.65 15.08 -6.79
C GLY A 102 -4.53 16.09 -7.49
#